data_AF-A0A411YKJ8-F1
#
_entry.id   AF-A0A411YKJ8-F1
#
_cell.length_a   1.000
_cell.length_b   1.000
_cell.length_c   1.000
_cell.angle_alpha   90.00
_cell.angle_beta   90.00
_cell.angle_gamma   90.00
#
_symmetry.space_group_name_H-M   'P 1'
#
loop_
_entity.id
_entity.type
_entity.pdbx_description
1 polymer ?
#
loop_
_entity_poly.entity_id
_entity_poly.type
_entity_poly.pdbx_seq_one_letter_code
_entity_poly.pdbx_strand_id
1 'polypeptide(L)'
;MLAFTLPQGPELIIILGVLVLLFGARKLPELGGAVGRTITNFRKGMDEAKDELDAAKDGGDDTEAEDVADGEGERQGAEDRDTT
;
A
#
# COMPACT_ATOMS: atom_id res chain seq x y z
N MET A 1 -19.54 -12.87 -26.71
CA MET A 1 -19.09 -11.58 -27.26
C MET A 1 -18.50 -10.62 -26.20
N LEU A 2 -18.70 -10.84 -24.88
CA LEU A 2 -18.16 -9.96 -23.82
C LEU A 2 -16.81 -10.41 -23.23
N ALA A 3 -16.39 -11.67 -23.43
CA ALA A 3 -15.16 -12.22 -22.85
C ALA A 3 -13.86 -11.75 -23.52
N PHE A 4 -13.92 -11.08 -24.67
CA PHE A 4 -12.76 -10.51 -25.36
C PHE A 4 -12.45 -9.06 -24.91
N THR A 5 -13.32 -8.47 -24.08
CA THR A 5 -13.15 -7.09 -23.59
C THR A 5 -12.31 -7.00 -22.32
N LEU A 6 -12.08 -8.13 -21.65
CA LEU A 6 -11.19 -8.17 -20.51
C LEU A 6 -9.80 -8.46 -21.04
N PRO A 7 -8.92 -7.44 -21.05
CA PRO A 7 -7.56 -7.63 -21.52
C PRO A 7 -6.88 -8.70 -20.67
N GLN A 8 -6.47 -9.77 -21.34
CA GLN A 8 -5.67 -10.80 -20.69
C GLN A 8 -4.30 -10.17 -20.52
N GLY A 9 -3.91 -9.80 -19.29
CA GLY A 9 -2.54 -9.39 -18.90
C GLY A 9 -1.84 -8.36 -19.82
N PRO A 10 -1.19 -8.77 -20.92
CA PRO A 10 -0.50 -7.91 -21.87
C PRO A 10 -1.17 -6.58 -22.26
N GLU A 11 -2.49 -6.50 -22.53
CA GLU A 11 -3.03 -5.20 -22.96
C GLU A 11 -3.10 -4.16 -21.81
N LEU A 12 -3.16 -4.59 -20.54
CA LEU A 12 -3.03 -3.68 -19.39
C LEU A 12 -1.64 -3.05 -19.34
N ILE A 13 -0.60 -3.80 -19.70
CA ILE A 13 0.77 -3.28 -19.76
C ILE A 13 0.90 -2.22 -20.85
N ILE A 14 0.24 -2.41 -22.01
CA ILE A 14 0.25 -1.43 -23.09
C ILE A 14 -0.43 -0.13 -22.65
N ILE A 15 -1.61 -0.21 -22.03
CA ILE A 15 -2.33 0.97 -21.52
C ILE A 15 -1.50 1.69 -20.45
N LEU A 16 -0.92 0.92 -19.51
CA LEU A 16 -0.02 1.47 -18.49
C LEU A 16 1.19 2.17 -19.13
N GLY A 17 1.78 1.57 -20.17
CA GLY A 17 2.87 2.15 -20.94
C GLY A 17 2.51 3.49 -21.58
N VAL A 18 1.32 3.60 -22.18
CA VAL A 18 0.83 4.88 -22.74
C VAL A 18 0.62 5.93 -21.65
N LEU A 19 0.03 5.56 -20.51
CA LEU A 19 -0.14 6.48 -19.37
C LEU A 19 1.22 6.95 -18.82
N VAL A 20 2.19 6.04 -18.72
CA VAL A 20 3.57 6.37 -18.34
C VAL A 20 4.20 7.33 -19.36
N LEU A 21 3.91 7.18 -20.65
CA LEU A 21 4.45 8.08 -21.68
C LEU A 21 3.84 9.49 -21.60
N LEU A 22 2.55 9.59 -21.27
CA LEU A 22 1.84 10.87 -21.13
C LEU A 22 2.18 11.61 -19.83
N PHE A 23 2.17 10.88 -18.70
CA PHE A 23 2.35 11.45 -17.37
C PHE A 23 3.79 11.36 -16.85
N GLY A 24 4.59 10.46 -17.40
CA GLY A 24 5.94 10.14 -16.96
C GLY A 24 5.99 9.03 -15.90
N ALA A 25 7.05 8.22 -15.94
CA ALA A 25 7.27 7.09 -15.01
C ALA A 25 7.34 7.50 -13.53
N ARG A 26 7.62 8.78 -13.26
CA ARG A 26 7.78 9.32 -11.90
C ARG A 26 6.46 9.79 -11.28
N LYS A 27 5.48 10.19 -12.10
CA LYS A 27 4.20 10.76 -11.60
C LYS A 27 3.21 9.71 -11.13
N LEU A 28 3.11 8.57 -11.83
CA LEU A 28 2.21 7.49 -11.43
C LEU A 28 2.51 6.90 -10.04
N PRO A 29 3.77 6.55 -9.68
CA PRO A 29 4.07 6.07 -8.33
C PRO A 29 3.93 7.16 -7.26
N GLU A 30 4.25 8.41 -7.60
CA GLU A 30 4.07 9.54 -6.68
C GLU A 30 2.59 9.77 -6.32
N LEU A 31 1.71 9.78 -7.33
CA LEU A 31 0.26 9.86 -7.15
C LEU A 31 -0.29 8.61 -6.44
N GLY A 32 0.17 7.42 -6.83
CA GLY A 32 -0.21 6.16 -6.19
C GLY A 32 0.18 6.09 -4.73
N GLY A 33 1.34 6.61 -4.33
CA GLY A 33 1.79 6.67 -2.95
C GLY A 33 0.93 7.61 -2.08
N ALA A 34 0.55 8.78 -2.60
CA ALA A 34 -0.33 9.71 -1.89
C ALA A 34 -1.76 9.15 -1.71
N VAL A 35 -2.31 8.56 -2.78
CA VAL A 35 -3.62 7.89 -2.77
C VAL A 35 -3.59 6.67 -1.86
N GLY A 36 -2.54 5.86 -1.93
CA GLY A 36 -2.35 4.66 -1.11
C GLY A 36 -2.34 4.96 0.38
N ARG A 37 -1.56 5.96 0.82
CA ARG A 37 -1.57 6.39 2.24
C ARG A 37 -2.95 6.87 2.69
N THR A 38 -3.67 7.58 1.84
CA THR A 38 -5.05 8.01 2.14
C THR A 38 -5.99 6.82 2.30
N ILE A 39 -5.94 5.85 1.38
CA ILE A 39 -6.74 4.62 1.47
C ILE A 39 -6.39 3.82 2.72
N THR A 40 -5.11 3.69 3.07
CA THR A 40 -4.67 2.93 4.25
C THR A 40 -5.17 3.55 5.54
N ASN A 41 -5.01 4.87 5.70
CA ASN A 41 -5.50 5.57 6.90
C ASN A 41 -7.03 5.58 6.96
N PHE A 42 -7.71 5.66 5.81
CA PHE A 42 -9.16 5.56 5.74
C PHE A 42 -9.66 4.18 6.15
N ARG A 43 -8.99 3.10 5.70
CA ARG A 43 -9.29 1.72 6.14
C ARG A 43 -9.09 1.58 7.64
N LYS A 44 -7.95 2.00 8.17
CA LYS A 44 -7.65 1.95 9.60
C LYS A 44 -8.70 2.67 10.45
N GLY A 45 -9.05 3.91 10.09
CA GLY A 45 -10.09 4.65 10.82
C GLY A 45 -11.49 4.04 10.68
N MET A 46 -11.79 3.36 9.58
CA MET A 46 -13.05 2.63 9.40
C MET A 46 -13.09 1.35 10.24
N ASP A 47 -11.96 0.67 10.41
CA ASP A 47 -11.85 -0.53 11.25
C ASP A 47 -11.93 -0.14 12.74
N GLU A 48 -11.20 0.90 13.17
CA GLU A 48 -11.32 1.46 14.53
C GLU A 48 -12.76 1.91 14.85
N ALA A 49 -13.43 2.57 13.90
CA ALA A 49 -14.83 2.97 14.09
C ALA A 49 -15.80 1.79 14.18
N LYS A 50 -15.50 0.65 13.54
CA LYS A 50 -16.28 -0.58 13.71
C LYS A 50 -16.06 -1.17 15.09
N ASP A 51 -14.81 -1.25 15.53
CA ASP A 51 -14.46 -1.78 16.86
C ASP A 51 -15.10 -0.94 17.96
N GLU A 52 -15.13 0.40 17.84
CA GLU A 52 -15.84 1.28 18.77
C GLU A 52 -17.37 1.06 18.76
N LEU A 53 -17.96 0.84 17.58
CA LEU A 53 -19.39 0.59 17.43
C LEU A 53 -19.80 -0.79 17.97
N ASP A 54 -18.92 -1.78 17.87
CA ASP A 54 -19.13 -3.13 18.38
C ASP A 54 -18.88 -3.18 19.90
N ALA A 55 -17.84 -2.50 20.40
CA ALA A 55 -17.61 -2.32 21.85
C ALA A 55 -18.73 -1.52 22.55
N ALA A 56 -19.39 -0.60 21.84
CA ALA A 56 -20.57 0.11 22.35
C ALA A 56 -21.84 -0.76 22.35
N LYS A 57 -21.84 -1.89 21.63
CA LYS A 57 -22.98 -2.79 21.49
C LYS A 57 -22.84 -4.09 22.28
N ASP A 58 -21.63 -4.54 22.59
CA ASP A 58 -21.41 -5.74 23.40
C ASP A 58 -20.15 -5.56 24.27
N GLY A 59 -20.34 -5.64 25.59
CA GLY A 59 -19.23 -5.58 26.52
C GLY A 59 -18.59 -6.96 26.67
N GLY A 60 -17.57 -7.26 25.88
CA GLY A 60 -16.71 -8.41 26.14
C GLY A 60 -15.92 -8.97 24.96
N ASP A 61 -14.60 -8.82 25.08
CA ASP A 61 -13.51 -9.73 24.68
C ASP A 61 -13.09 -9.92 23.19
N ASP A 62 -11.77 -10.13 23.06
CA ASP A 62 -10.97 -10.54 21.88
C ASP A 62 -10.77 -9.45 20.78
N THR A 63 -9.59 -9.08 20.27
CA THR A 63 -8.40 -9.87 19.89
C THR A 63 -7.17 -8.96 19.63
N GLU A 64 -6.00 -9.60 19.80
CA GLU A 64 -4.61 -9.23 19.52
C GLU A 64 -4.28 -8.54 18.18
N ALA A 65 -3.09 -7.89 18.21
CA ALA A 65 -2.01 -7.75 17.22
C ALA A 65 -2.36 -7.97 15.71
N GLU A 66 -1.81 -7.23 14.75
CA GLU A 66 -0.40 -7.36 14.33
C GLU A 66 0.05 -6.20 13.42
N ASP A 67 1.38 -6.06 13.37
CA ASP A 67 2.20 -5.56 12.25
C ASP A 67 2.11 -4.09 11.82
N VAL A 68 2.89 -3.27 12.54
CA VAL A 68 3.56 -2.11 11.94
C VAL A 68 4.94 -2.57 11.46
N ALA A 69 4.95 -3.35 10.38
CA ALA A 69 6.18 -3.70 9.69
C ALA A 69 6.63 -2.53 8.80
N ASP A 70 7.88 -2.13 9.05
CA ASP A 70 8.86 -1.64 8.09
C ASP A 70 8.86 -0.16 7.68
N GLY A 71 9.83 0.54 8.27
CA GLY A 71 10.33 1.84 7.84
C GLY A 71 11.61 2.23 8.57
N GLU A 72 12.45 1.27 8.98
CA GLU A 72 13.79 1.56 9.46
C GLU A 72 14.71 1.76 8.24
N GLY A 73 14.99 3.04 7.93
CA GLY A 73 16.03 3.41 7.00
C GLY A 73 17.37 2.86 7.49
N GLU A 74 17.82 1.77 6.87
CA GLU A 74 19.14 1.22 7.05
C GLU A 74 20.18 2.26 6.64
N ARG A 75 20.89 2.73 7.66
CA ARG A 75 22.00 3.66 7.57
C ARG A 75 23.14 2.96 6.82
N GLN A 76 23.38 3.44 5.61
CA GLN A 76 24.55 3.12 4.82
C GLN A 76 25.81 3.67 5.50
N GLY A 77 26.85 2.83 5.66
CA GLY A 77 28.20 3.29 6.00
C GLY A 77 28.89 2.48 7.10
N ALA A 78 29.04 1.16 6.91
CA ALA A 78 30.04 0.38 7.63
C ALA A 78 31.30 0.25 6.75
N GLU A 79 32.20 1.21 6.87
CA GLU A 79 33.61 1.10 6.43
C GLU A 79 34.48 1.49 7.62
N ASP A 80 34.76 0.54 8.50
CA ASP A 80 36.06 0.45 9.18
C ASP A 80 36.09 -0.83 10.03
N ARG A 81 36.73 -1.89 9.55
CA ARG A 81 37.32 -2.95 10.39
C ARG A 81 38.44 -3.67 9.64
N ASP A 82 39.65 -3.26 9.98
CA ASP A 82 40.79 -4.12 10.32
C ASP A 82 40.78 -5.53 9.73
N THR A 83 41.57 -5.68 8.68
CA THR A 83 42.29 -6.93 8.39
C THR A 83 43.79 -6.64 8.55
N THR A 84 44.32 -6.79 9.76
CA THR A 84 45.64 -7.35 10.13
C THR A 84 45.88 -7.18 11.62
#